data_AF-A0A517IGI0-F1
#
_entry.id   AF-A0A517IGI0-F1
#
_cell.length_a   1.000
_cell.length_b   1.000
_cell.length_c   1.000
_cell.angle_alpha   90.00
_cell.angle_beta   90.00
_cell.angle_gamma   90.00
#
_symmetry.space_group_name_H-M   'P 1'
#
loop_
_entity.id
_entity.type
_entity.pdbx_description
1 polymer ?
#
loop_
_entity_poly.entity_id
_entity_poly.type
_entity_poly.pdbx_seq_one_letter_code
_entity_poly.pdbx_strand_id
1 'polypeptide(L)'
;MAKISESPEPEPNPEPNPEPNPNPTGDKALLVIKMISGLEKEFELSESEVQDFIDWYNGRADGRGKETYMFDKDFNKGPFTSRKDYVAFSKIQSFEVMEYTK
;
A
#
# COMPACT_ATOMS: atom_id res chain seq x y z
N MET A 1 20.13 64.45 2.03
CA MET A 1 20.28 62.99 1.89
C MET A 1 19.27 62.33 2.83
N ALA A 2 18.13 61.87 2.33
CA ALA A 2 17.12 61.19 3.12
C ALA A 2 17.39 59.68 3.07
N LYS A 3 17.51 59.03 4.23
CA LYS A 3 17.59 57.57 4.35
C LYS A 3 16.20 56.97 4.20
N ILE A 4 16.01 56.10 3.23
CA ILE A 4 14.81 55.26 3.07
C ILE A 4 15.07 54.01 3.93
N SER A 5 14.22 53.76 4.92
CA SER A 5 14.21 52.54 5.71
C SER A 5 13.31 51.52 5.01
N GLU A 6 13.88 50.48 4.42
CA GLU A 6 13.11 49.32 3.95
C GLU A 6 12.66 48.49 5.16
N SER A 7 11.36 48.21 5.22
CA SER A 7 10.74 47.29 6.18
C SER A 7 10.96 45.86 5.69
N PRO A 8 11.32 44.88 6.55
CA PRO A 8 11.47 43.50 6.10
C PRO A 8 10.10 42.89 5.76
N GLU A 9 10.02 42.19 4.63
CA GLU A 9 8.87 41.35 4.25
C GLU A 9 8.73 40.17 5.24
N PRO A 10 7.50 39.72 5.55
CA PRO A 10 7.29 38.54 6.39
C PRO A 10 7.63 37.25 5.61
N GLU A 11 8.40 36.36 6.24
CA GLU A 11 8.72 35.03 5.71
C GLU A 11 7.44 34.17 5.50
N PRO A 12 7.43 33.27 4.50
CA PRO A 12 6.30 32.35 4.31
C PRO A 12 6.21 31.35 5.46
N ASN A 13 5.01 31.25 6.05
CA ASN A 13 4.67 30.30 7.11
C ASN A 13 4.81 28.85 6.58
N PRO A 14 5.46 27.91 7.29
CA PRO A 14 5.54 26.52 6.86
C PRO A 14 4.14 25.88 6.80
N GLU A 15 3.86 25.17 5.70
CA GLU A 15 2.62 24.38 5.54
C GLU A 15 2.50 23.33 6.67
N PRO A 16 1.27 23.03 7.13
CA PRO A 16 1.06 22.02 8.17
C PRO A 16 1.43 20.63 7.64
N ASN A 17 2.30 19.94 8.39
CA ASN A 17 2.67 18.54 8.19
C ASN A 17 1.40 17.66 8.21
N PRO A 18 1.13 16.82 7.20
CA PRO A 18 0.02 15.88 7.26
C PRO A 18 0.39 14.72 8.19
N GLU A 19 0.03 14.81 9.46
CA GLU A 19 -0.17 13.62 10.30
C GLU A 19 -1.69 13.35 10.36
N PRO A 20 -2.12 12.15 9.94
CA PRO A 20 -1.91 10.98 10.77
C PRO A 20 -1.39 9.76 9.99
N ASN A 21 -0.44 9.04 10.57
CA ASN A 21 -0.33 7.61 10.30
C ASN A 21 -1.36 6.95 11.23
N PRO A 22 -2.57 6.57 10.76
CA PRO A 22 -3.52 5.89 11.63
C PRO A 22 -2.82 4.63 12.12
N ASN A 23 -2.65 4.53 13.44
CA ASN A 23 -2.16 3.31 14.04
C ASN A 23 -3.06 2.20 13.49
N PRO A 24 -2.50 1.17 12.86
CA PRO A 24 -3.31 0.21 12.14
C PRO A 24 -4.28 -0.43 13.12
N THR A 25 -5.57 -0.26 12.85
CA THR A 25 -6.64 -0.85 13.66
C THR A 25 -6.63 -2.36 13.39
N GLY A 26 -7.02 -3.17 14.37
CA GLY A 26 -7.09 -4.62 14.20
C GLY A 26 -8.17 -5.13 13.22
N ASP A 27 -8.66 -4.26 12.34
CA ASP A 27 -9.50 -4.59 11.17
C ASP A 27 -8.66 -4.65 9.87
N LYS A 28 -7.35 -4.37 9.96
CA LYS A 28 -6.39 -4.45 8.87
C LYS A 28 -5.32 -5.49 9.15
N ALA A 29 -4.66 -5.93 8.08
CA ALA A 29 -3.52 -6.82 8.11
C ALA A 29 -2.49 -6.45 7.04
N LEU A 30 -1.23 -6.81 7.27
CA LEU A 30 -0.15 -6.69 6.31
C LEU A 30 0.08 -8.05 5.64
N LEU A 31 -0.16 -8.12 4.34
CA LEU A 31 0.18 -9.26 3.49
C LEU A 31 1.55 -9.00 2.85
N VAL A 32 2.51 -9.89 3.11
CA VAL A 32 3.83 -9.90 2.48
C VAL A 32 3.93 -11.09 1.56
N ILE A 33 4.15 -10.85 0.27
CA ILE A 33 4.32 -11.89 -0.75
C ILE A 33 5.79 -11.92 -1.17
N LYS A 34 6.44 -13.07 -0.95
CA LYS A 34 7.79 -13.35 -1.43
C LYS A 34 7.70 -14.03 -2.78
N MET A 35 8.23 -13.38 -3.81
CA MET A 35 8.26 -13.91 -5.17
C MET A 35 9.48 -14.82 -5.35
N ILE A 36 9.41 -15.77 -6.30
CA ILE A 36 10.56 -16.65 -6.63
C ILE A 36 11.80 -15.89 -7.11
N SER A 37 11.64 -14.64 -7.54
CA SER A 37 12.75 -13.75 -7.91
C SER A 37 13.48 -13.16 -6.69
N GLY A 38 12.98 -13.39 -5.47
CA GLY A 38 13.41 -12.71 -4.26
C GLY A 38 12.80 -11.32 -4.06
N LEU A 39 11.94 -10.85 -4.97
CA LEU A 39 11.19 -9.61 -4.78
C LEU A 39 10.12 -9.82 -3.70
N GLU A 40 10.04 -8.89 -2.76
CA GLU A 40 8.96 -8.85 -1.78
C GLU A 40 7.96 -7.75 -2.16
N LYS A 41 6.67 -8.08 -2.05
CA LYS A 41 5.56 -7.16 -2.27
C LYS A 41 4.73 -7.10 -0.99
N GLU A 42 4.46 -5.89 -0.52
CA GLU A 42 3.70 -5.65 0.69
C GLU A 42 2.38 -4.95 0.36
N PHE A 43 1.31 -5.40 1.00
CA PHE A 43 -0.04 -4.87 0.87
C PHE A 43 -0.69 -4.76 2.25
N GLU A 44 -1.11 -3.56 2.62
CA GLU A 44 -2.02 -3.36 3.74
C GLU A 44 -3.45 -3.60 3.25
N LEU A 45 -4.14 -4.56 3.83
CA LEU A 45 -5.43 -5.07 3.38
C LEU A 45 -6.43 -5.12 4.54
N SER A 46 -7.72 -5.06 4.24
CA SER A 46 -8.78 -5.46 5.18
C SER A 46 -8.78 -6.98 5.39
N GLU A 47 -9.40 -7.44 6.48
CA GLU A 47 -9.60 -8.88 6.74
C GLU A 47 -10.28 -9.60 5.56
N SER A 48 -11.30 -8.98 4.96
CA SER A 48 -11.98 -9.55 3.78
C SER A 48 -11.06 -9.70 2.57
N GLU A 49 -10.19 -8.72 2.31
CA GLU A 49 -9.27 -8.78 1.17
C GLU A 49 -8.16 -9.81 1.37
N VAL A 50 -7.74 -10.03 2.63
CA VAL A 50 -6.83 -11.14 2.97
C VAL A 50 -7.50 -12.47 2.68
N GLN A 51 -8.76 -12.66 3.10
CA GLN A 51 -9.49 -13.90 2.85
C GLN A 51 -9.68 -14.14 1.35
N ASP A 52 -10.03 -13.11 0.58
CA ASP A 52 -10.16 -13.19 -0.88
C ASP A 52 -8.85 -13.63 -1.55
N PHE A 53 -7.70 -13.12 -1.07
CA PHE A 53 -6.39 -13.54 -1.55
C PHE A 53 -6.09 -15.01 -1.22
N ILE A 54 -6.35 -15.44 0.02
CA ILE A 54 -6.12 -16.82 0.46
C ILE A 54 -6.99 -17.79 -0.33
N ASP A 55 -8.27 -17.46 -0.54
CA ASP A 55 -9.22 -18.28 -1.30
C ASP A 55 -8.80 -18.39 -2.76
N TRP A 56 -8.35 -17.29 -3.36
CA TRP A 56 -7.77 -17.33 -4.71
C TRP A 56 -6.52 -18.22 -4.77
N TYR A 57 -5.59 -18.08 -3.82
CA TYR A 57 -4.35 -18.84 -3.80
C TYR A 57 -4.62 -20.34 -3.66
N ASN A 58 -5.45 -20.74 -2.71
CA ASN A 58 -5.84 -22.14 -2.48
C ASN A 58 -6.65 -22.70 -3.65
N GLY A 59 -7.60 -21.92 -4.18
CA GLY A 59 -8.34 -22.31 -5.37
C GLY A 59 -7.42 -22.57 -6.56
N ARG A 60 -6.36 -21.77 -6.73
CA ARG A 60 -5.36 -21.98 -7.77
C ARG A 60 -4.46 -23.18 -7.51
N ALA A 61 -4.05 -23.40 -6.26
CA ALA A 61 -3.29 -24.59 -5.85
C ALA A 61 -4.06 -25.89 -6.11
N ASP A 62 -5.39 -25.86 -5.96
CA ASP A 62 -6.29 -26.98 -6.31
C ASP A 62 -6.52 -27.15 -7.82
N GLY A 63 -5.83 -26.39 -8.68
CA GLY A 63 -5.96 -26.45 -10.13
C GLY A 63 -7.18 -25.71 -10.70
N ARG A 64 -7.83 -24.85 -9.91
CA ARG A 64 -8.98 -24.03 -10.33
C ARG A 64 -8.56 -22.56 -10.48
N GLY A 65 -9.50 -21.69 -10.84
CA GLY A 65 -9.28 -20.23 -10.80
C GLY A 65 -8.22 -19.68 -11.78
N LYS A 66 -7.95 -18.38 -11.65
CA LYS A 66 -7.04 -17.62 -12.52
C LYS A 66 -5.60 -17.74 -12.05
N GLU A 67 -4.66 -17.68 -13.00
CA GLU A 67 -3.22 -17.65 -12.71
C GLU A 67 -2.78 -16.36 -12.01
N THR A 68 -3.56 -15.28 -12.09
CA THR A 68 -3.23 -13.98 -11.52
C THR A 68 -4.28 -13.48 -10.53
N TYR A 69 -3.81 -12.82 -9.47
CA TYR A 69 -4.60 -12.01 -8.54
C TYR A 69 -4.31 -10.53 -8.78
N MET A 70 -5.30 -9.68 -8.54
CA MET A 70 -5.21 -8.24 -8.76
C MET A 70 -5.47 -7.51 -7.45
N PHE A 71 -4.51 -6.68 -7.05
CA PHE A 71 -4.64 -5.75 -5.93
C PHE A 71 -4.91 -4.36 -6.49
N ASP A 72 -5.97 -3.70 -6.01
CA ASP A 72 -6.18 -2.28 -6.26
C ASP A 72 -5.28 -1.47 -5.30
N LYS A 73 -4.47 -0.57 -5.86
CA LYS A 73 -3.57 0.29 -5.09
C LYS A 73 -4.15 1.69 -5.04
N ASP A 74 -4.69 2.04 -3.88
CA ASP A 74 -5.32 3.34 -3.68
C ASP A 74 -4.36 4.50 -3.37
N PHE A 75 -3.08 4.18 -3.17
CA PHE A 75 -2.02 5.14 -2.88
C PHE A 75 -1.01 5.26 -4.03
N ASN A 76 -0.25 6.36 -4.05
CA ASN A 76 0.80 6.62 -5.06
C ASN A 76 0.29 6.46 -6.50
N LYS A 77 -0.93 6.93 -6.79
CA LYS A 77 -1.54 6.87 -8.14
C LYS A 77 -0.92 7.87 -9.11
N GLY A 78 -0.40 9.00 -8.62
CA GLY A 78 0.09 10.07 -9.50
C GLY A 78 -1.02 10.56 -10.45
N PRO A 79 -0.72 10.82 -11.73
CA PRO A 79 -1.71 11.32 -12.70
C PRO A 79 -2.65 10.23 -13.26
N PHE A 80 -2.61 9.00 -12.73
CA PHE A 80 -3.40 7.88 -13.26
C PHE A 80 -4.76 7.76 -12.57
N THR A 81 -5.78 7.35 -13.33
CA THR A 81 -7.14 7.12 -12.82
C THR A 81 -7.26 5.87 -11.95
N SER A 82 -6.40 4.89 -12.15
CA SER A 82 -6.31 3.69 -11.33
C SER A 82 -4.89 3.13 -11.35
N ARG A 83 -4.53 2.40 -10.29
CA ARG A 83 -3.28 1.65 -10.21
C ARG A 83 -3.59 0.26 -9.67
N LYS A 84 -3.25 -0.76 -10.43
CA LYS A 84 -3.46 -2.16 -10.08
C LYS A 84 -2.13 -2.88 -10.08
N ASP A 85 -1.89 -3.74 -9.08
CA ASP A 85 -0.74 -4.63 -9.05
C ASP A 85 -1.22 -6.07 -9.25
N TYR A 86 -0.55 -6.80 -10.12
CA TYR A 86 -0.92 -8.17 -10.46
C TYR A 86 0.17 -9.11 -9.98
N VAL A 87 -0.24 -10.17 -9.27
CA VAL A 87 0.65 -11.22 -8.81
C VAL A 87 0.26 -12.53 -9.49
N ALA A 88 1.25 -13.25 -10.02
CA ALA A 88 1.05 -14.55 -10.64
C ALA A 88 1.32 -15.67 -9.63
N PHE A 89 0.38 -16.62 -9.51
CA PHE A 89 0.46 -17.75 -8.59
C PHE A 89 1.76 -18.54 -8.74
N SER A 90 2.12 -18.92 -9.98
CA SER A 90 3.35 -19.66 -10.30
C SER A 90 4.65 -18.91 -9.97
N LYS A 91 4.56 -17.64 -9.58
CA LYS A 91 5.71 -16.81 -9.21
C LYS A 91 5.75 -16.48 -7.72
N ILE A 92 4.77 -16.93 -6.94
CA ILE A 92 4.79 -16.82 -5.48
C ILE A 92 5.65 -17.95 -4.93
N GLN A 93 6.64 -17.61 -4.12
CA GLN A 93 7.42 -18.57 -3.34
C GLN A 93 6.74 -18.85 -2.00
N SER A 94 6.33 -17.80 -1.29
CA SER A 94 5.61 -17.87 -0.02
C SER A 94 4.86 -16.56 0.23
N PHE A 95 3.94 -16.56 1.20
CA PHE A 95 3.34 -15.34 1.71
C PHE A 95 3.17 -15.41 3.23
N GLU A 96 3.09 -14.26 3.87
CA GLU A 96 2.87 -14.08 5.30
C GLU A 96 1.75 -13.06 5.52
N VAL A 97 0.88 -13.30 6.50
CA VAL A 97 -0.18 -12.39 6.93
C VAL A 97 0.12 -11.99 8.37
N MET A 98 0.28 -10.70 8.62
CA MET A 98 0.47 -10.13 9.94
C MET A 98 -0.75 -9.27 10.31
N GLU A 99 -1.49 -9.69 11.34
CA GLU A 99 -2.64 -8.94 11.86
C GLU A 99 -2.20 -7.92 12.91
N TYR A 100 -2.79 -6.73 12.89
CA TYR A 100 -2.49 -5.71 13.88
C TYR A 100 -3.26 -5.95 15.18
N THR A 101 -2.63 -5.69 16.31
CA THR A 101 -3.31 -5.68 17.61
C THR A 101 -4.33 -4.54 17.65
N LYS A 102 -5.53 -4.81 18.19
CA LYS A 102 -6.56 -3.79 18.43
C LYS A 102 -6.16 -2.77 19.48
#